data_AF-A0A0L1I728-F1
#
_entry.id   AF-A0A0L1I728-F1
#
_cell.length_a   1.000
_cell.length_b   1.000
_cell.length_c   1.000
_cell.angle_alpha   90.00
_cell.angle_beta   90.00
_cell.angle_gamma   90.00
#
_symmetry.space_group_name_H-M   'P 1'
#
loop_
_entity.id
_entity.type
_entity.pdbx_description
1 polymer ?
#
loop_
_entity_poly.entity_id
_entity_poly.type
_entity_poly.pdbx_seq_one_letter_code
_entity_poly.pdbx_strand_id
1 'polypeptide(L)'
;MLVKIGPKLVKLRSMLVKVRPMLVKVRLKLVNVRPMLVIVGPELVKISPMLAKLRPMLSKLRPKLVKLRPKLVNLRPTLVKVRPMLAKVRPKLVEVRPKLVEVRPMLVNLRPMFVILGPMLLTLRPKLVTLRRMLLILRPILLTLRPKLVTLRRMLLILRPILVTLGPKYVMLGPILLTYRPMLL
;
A
#
# COMPACT_ATOMS: atom_id res chain seq x y z
N MET A 1 -47.21 -0.59 -31.84
CA MET A 1 -46.23 -0.29 -30.76
C MET A 1 -45.30 -1.46 -30.41
N LEU A 2 -45.81 -2.70 -30.31
CA LEU A 2 -45.03 -3.91 -29.92
C LEU A 2 -43.85 -4.24 -30.85
N VAL A 3 -44.00 -4.05 -32.18
CA VAL A 3 -42.96 -4.32 -33.19
C VAL A 3 -41.68 -3.50 -32.97
N LYS A 4 -41.79 -2.27 -32.45
CA LYS A 4 -40.62 -1.41 -32.14
C LYS A 4 -39.95 -1.74 -30.79
N ILE A 5 -40.61 -2.52 -29.92
CA ILE A 5 -40.13 -2.88 -28.58
C ILE A 5 -39.34 -4.19 -28.62
N GLY A 6 -39.77 -5.17 -29.43
CA GLY A 6 -39.12 -6.49 -29.59
C GLY A 6 -37.59 -6.42 -29.82
N PRO A 7 -37.09 -5.65 -30.81
CA PRO A 7 -35.65 -5.54 -31.07
C PRO A 7 -34.86 -4.93 -29.89
N LYS A 8 -35.46 -3.96 -29.18
CA LYS A 8 -34.85 -3.32 -28.01
C LYS A 8 -34.76 -4.27 -26.82
N LEU A 9 -35.75 -5.14 -26.64
CA LEU A 9 -35.74 -6.21 -25.64
C LEU A 9 -34.67 -7.26 -25.90
N VAL A 10 -34.57 -7.74 -27.14
CA VAL A 10 -33.54 -8.71 -27.53
C VAL A 10 -32.14 -8.13 -27.29
N LYS A 11 -31.94 -6.85 -27.65
CA LYS A 11 -30.71 -6.11 -27.37
C LYS A 11 -30.45 -6.00 -25.86
N LEU A 12 -31.43 -5.61 -25.05
CA LEU A 12 -31.30 -5.55 -23.58
C LEU A 12 -30.94 -6.92 -22.99
N ARG A 13 -31.64 -7.99 -23.39
CA ARG A 13 -31.39 -9.36 -22.91
C ARG A 13 -29.98 -9.82 -23.26
N SER A 14 -29.53 -9.59 -24.50
CA SER A 14 -28.17 -9.93 -24.92
C SER A 14 -27.10 -9.18 -24.12
N MET A 15 -27.34 -7.90 -23.79
CA MET A 15 -26.43 -7.09 -22.98
C MET A 15 -26.41 -7.57 -21.52
N LEU A 16 -27.57 -7.91 -20.94
CA LEU A 16 -27.67 -8.45 -19.58
C LEU A 16 -26.96 -9.80 -19.45
N VAL A 17 -27.07 -10.68 -20.45
CA VAL A 17 -26.34 -11.96 -20.49
C VAL A 17 -24.82 -11.75 -20.49
N LYS A 18 -24.32 -10.69 -21.13
CA LYS A 18 -22.89 -10.33 -21.10
C LYS A 18 -22.45 -9.68 -19.77
N VAL A 19 -23.29 -8.84 -19.17
CA VAL A 19 -22.96 -8.09 -17.94
C VAL A 19 -22.99 -8.96 -16.68
N ARG A 20 -23.98 -9.87 -16.56
CA ARG A 20 -24.13 -10.76 -15.38
C ARG A 20 -22.87 -11.53 -14.98
N PRO A 21 -22.22 -12.31 -15.88
CA PRO A 21 -21.01 -13.05 -15.52
C PRO A 21 -19.83 -12.14 -15.16
N MET A 22 -19.76 -10.93 -15.72
CA MET A 22 -18.74 -9.95 -15.36
C MET A 22 -18.95 -9.40 -13.95
N LEU A 23 -20.21 -9.11 -13.57
CA LEU A 23 -20.57 -8.72 -12.20
C LEU A 23 -20.21 -9.81 -11.19
N VAL A 24 -20.53 -11.07 -11.49
CA VAL A 24 -20.20 -12.21 -10.60
C VAL A 24 -18.68 -12.32 -10.41
N LYS A 25 -17.91 -12.27 -11.51
CA LYS A 25 -16.43 -12.33 -11.45
C LYS A 25 -15.82 -11.16 -10.66
N VAL A 26 -16.35 -9.95 -10.83
CA VAL A 26 -15.91 -8.77 -10.08
C VAL A 26 -16.26 -8.91 -8.60
N ARG A 27 -17.49 -9.35 -8.29
CA ARG A 27 -17.97 -9.55 -6.92
C ARG A 27 -17.12 -10.58 -6.17
N LEU A 28 -16.84 -11.74 -6.79
CA LEU A 28 -15.97 -12.76 -6.20
C LEU A 28 -14.57 -12.22 -5.90
N LYS A 29 -13.96 -11.49 -6.85
CA LYS A 29 -12.66 -10.84 -6.61
C LYS A 29 -12.71 -9.82 -5.47
N LEU A 30 -13.78 -9.03 -5.38
CA LEU A 30 -13.96 -8.06 -4.29
C LEU A 30 -14.15 -8.75 -2.94
N VAL A 31 -14.88 -9.87 -2.88
CA VAL A 31 -15.02 -10.68 -1.66
C VAL A 31 -13.65 -11.18 -1.18
N ASN A 32 -12.79 -11.65 -2.08
CA ASN A 32 -11.45 -12.13 -1.71
C ASN A 32 -10.50 -10.98 -1.31
N VAL A 33 -10.69 -9.77 -1.84
CA VAL A 33 -9.85 -8.59 -1.54
C VAL A 33 -10.26 -7.88 -0.26
N ARG A 34 -11.54 -7.90 0.11
CA ARG A 34 -12.07 -7.22 1.30
C ARG A 34 -11.32 -7.58 2.58
N PRO A 35 -11.10 -8.87 2.92
CA PRO A 35 -10.35 -9.25 4.12
C PRO A 35 -8.94 -8.66 4.15
N MET A 36 -8.24 -8.65 3.01
CA MET A 36 -6.89 -8.08 2.91
C MET A 36 -6.91 -6.56 3.18
N LEU A 37 -7.89 -5.83 2.65
CA LEU A 37 -8.02 -4.39 2.90
C LEU A 37 -8.36 -4.08 4.37
N VAL A 38 -9.21 -4.91 4.99
CA VAL A 38 -9.57 -4.79 6.42
C VAL A 38 -8.35 -4.98 7.33
N ILE A 39 -7.37 -5.81 6.93
CA ILE A 39 -6.12 -6.02 7.67
C ILE A 39 -5.10 -4.89 7.40
N VAL A 40 -4.93 -4.50 6.14
CA VAL A 40 -3.91 -3.52 5.72
C VAL A 40 -4.18 -2.12 6.25
N GLY A 41 -5.45 -1.67 6.25
CA GLY A 41 -5.81 -0.31 6.68
C GLY A 41 -5.38 0.01 8.12
N PRO A 42 -5.81 -0.78 9.12
CA PRO A 42 -5.41 -0.59 10.52
C PRO A 42 -3.90 -0.71 10.76
N GLU A 43 -3.21 -1.63 10.07
CA GLU A 43 -1.74 -1.74 10.14
C GLU A 43 -1.06 -0.44 9.68
N LEU A 44 -1.50 0.15 8.57
CA LEU A 44 -0.98 1.43 8.08
C LEU A 44 -1.20 2.58 9.07
N VAL A 45 -2.38 2.65 9.68
CA VAL A 45 -2.71 3.67 10.70
C VAL A 45 -1.82 3.52 11.93
N LYS A 46 -1.51 2.29 12.35
CA LYS A 46 -0.63 2.02 13.50
C LYS A 46 0.84 2.34 13.21
N ILE A 47 1.32 2.08 11.99
CA ILE A 47 2.73 2.27 11.61
C ILE A 47 3.04 3.75 11.28
N SER A 48 2.07 4.49 10.74
CA SER A 48 2.24 5.91 10.35
C SER A 48 2.81 6.81 11.45
N PRO A 49 2.25 6.85 12.68
CA PRO A 49 2.81 7.67 13.75
C PRO A 49 4.20 7.21 14.20
N MET A 50 4.50 5.91 14.10
CA MET A 50 5.84 5.40 14.41
C MET A 50 6.86 5.90 13.40
N LEU A 51 6.54 5.86 12.11
CA LEU A 51 7.39 6.43 11.04
C LEU A 51 7.55 7.95 11.18
N ALA A 52 6.48 8.67 11.53
CA ALA A 52 6.50 10.11 11.72
C ALA A 52 7.44 10.53 12.87
N LYS A 53 7.45 9.78 13.99
CA LYS A 53 8.37 10.01 15.11
C LYS A 53 9.83 9.67 14.77
N LEU A 54 10.05 8.64 13.95
CA LEU A 54 11.39 8.16 13.62
C LEU A 54 12.12 9.06 12.61
N ARG A 55 11.38 9.67 11.67
CA ARG A 55 11.91 10.55 10.62
C ARG A 55 12.76 11.73 11.16
N PRO A 56 12.28 12.55 12.11
CA PRO A 56 13.09 13.63 12.68
C PRO A 56 14.28 13.12 13.50
N MET A 57 14.15 11.98 14.20
CA MET A 57 15.27 11.38 14.95
C MET A 57 16.40 10.92 14.02
N LEU A 58 16.06 10.24 12.91
CA LEU A 58 17.04 9.85 11.90
C LEU A 58 17.66 11.07 11.20
N SER A 59 16.88 12.12 10.95
CA SER A 59 17.38 13.36 10.36
C SER A 59 18.39 14.06 11.27
N LYS A 60 18.18 14.05 12.59
CA LYS A 60 19.15 14.59 13.57
C LYS A 60 20.40 13.70 13.73
N LEU A 61 20.26 12.39 13.52
CA LEU A 61 21.35 11.42 13.65
C LEU A 61 22.30 11.43 12.43
N ARG A 62 21.75 11.57 11.21
CA ARG A 62 22.51 11.46 9.95
C ARG A 62 23.70 12.44 9.88
N PRO A 63 23.56 13.74 10.19
CA PRO A 63 24.68 14.67 10.21
C PRO A 63 25.75 14.30 11.25
N LYS A 64 25.34 13.81 12.44
CA LYS A 64 26.28 13.38 13.50
C LYS A 64 27.11 12.17 13.05
N LEU A 65 26.46 11.18 12.41
CA LEU A 65 27.14 10.01 11.85
C LEU A 65 28.07 10.37 10.69
N VAL A 66 27.66 11.28 9.80
CA VAL A 66 28.49 11.76 8.69
C VAL A 66 29.74 12.49 9.21
N LYS A 67 29.62 13.30 10.27
CA LYS A 67 30.78 13.96 10.91
C LYS A 67 31.70 12.99 11.65
N LEU A 68 31.17 11.90 12.19
CA LEU A 68 31.96 10.87 12.90
C LEU A 68 32.73 9.93 11.95
N ARG A 69 32.19 9.65 10.76
CA ARG A 69 32.76 8.67 9.82
C ARG A 69 34.22 9.00 9.43
N PRO A 70 34.58 10.23 9.02
CA PRO A 70 35.95 10.60 8.71
C PRO A 70 36.88 10.50 9.92
N LYS A 71 36.42 10.92 11.11
CA LYS A 71 37.19 10.82 12.36
C LYS A 71 37.55 9.35 12.66
N LEU A 72 36.60 8.43 12.51
CA LEU A 72 36.84 6.99 12.72
C LEU A 72 37.72 6.36 11.65
N VAL A 73 37.55 6.74 10.38
CA VAL A 73 38.39 6.25 9.27
C VAL A 73 39.83 6.71 9.45
N ASN A 74 40.07 7.95 9.87
CA ASN A 74 41.42 8.47 10.07
C ASN A 74 42.13 7.86 11.30
N LEU A 75 41.39 7.39 12.31
CA LEU A 75 41.94 6.72 13.50
C LEU A 75 42.39 5.27 13.22
N ARG A 76 41.75 4.56 12.28
CA ARG A 76 42.09 3.16 11.97
C ARG A 76 43.54 2.98 11.48
N PRO A 77 44.05 3.74 10.49
CA PRO A 77 45.43 3.65 10.03
C PRO A 77 46.44 3.98 11.14
N THR A 78 46.13 4.95 12.00
CA THR A 78 46.99 5.31 13.13
C THR A 78 47.10 4.15 14.12
N LEU A 79 45.99 3.51 14.48
CA LEU A 79 45.99 2.35 15.38
C LEU A 79 46.72 1.13 14.78
N VAL A 80 46.56 0.88 13.48
CA VAL A 80 47.24 -0.25 12.80
C VAL A 80 48.76 -0.03 12.71
N LYS A 81 49.22 1.20 12.40
CA LYS A 81 50.65 1.55 12.38
C LYS A 81 51.29 1.59 13.77
N VAL A 82 50.50 1.81 14.83
CA VAL A 82 51.00 1.90 16.21
C VAL A 82 51.18 0.52 16.86
N ARG A 83 50.49 -0.53 16.40
CA ARG A 83 50.55 -1.90 16.97
C ARG A 83 51.97 -2.47 17.10
N PRO A 84 52.91 -2.27 16.14
CA PRO A 84 54.30 -2.69 16.27
C PRO A 84 55.20 -1.71 17.07
N MET A 85 54.77 -0.45 17.27
CA MET A 85 55.58 0.61 17.93
C MET A 85 55.28 0.79 19.43
N LEU A 86 54.29 0.08 19.99
CA LEU A 86 53.81 0.23 21.37
C LEU A 86 54.87 0.02 22.47
N ALA A 87 56.01 -0.61 22.16
CA ALA A 87 57.13 -0.76 23.10
C ALA A 87 58.06 0.47 23.19
N LYS A 88 58.11 1.33 22.16
CA LYS A 88 59.04 2.49 22.11
C LYS A 88 58.35 3.85 22.24
N VAL A 89 57.02 3.90 22.30
CA VAL A 89 56.28 5.13 22.00
C VAL A 89 55.20 5.43 23.04
N ARG A 90 55.62 5.73 24.27
CA ARG A 90 54.76 6.46 25.24
C ARG A 90 54.26 7.82 24.69
N PRO A 91 55.01 8.59 23.85
CA PRO A 91 54.57 9.92 23.39
C PRO A 91 53.42 9.92 22.37
N LYS A 92 53.39 9.07 21.34
CA LYS A 92 52.28 9.06 20.34
C LYS A 92 50.96 8.50 20.89
N LEU A 93 51.01 7.69 21.95
CA LEU A 93 49.80 7.34 22.72
C LEU A 93 49.14 8.61 23.32
N VAL A 94 49.92 9.66 23.63
CA VAL A 94 49.42 10.96 24.09
C VAL A 94 48.74 11.74 22.97
N GLU A 95 49.06 11.54 21.69
CA GLU A 95 48.36 12.24 20.58
C GLU A 95 47.05 11.55 20.16
N VAL A 96 46.98 10.21 20.27
CA VAL A 96 45.76 9.45 19.93
C VAL A 96 44.72 9.53 21.05
N ARG A 97 45.16 9.62 22.32
CA ARG A 97 44.29 9.77 23.49
C ARG A 97 43.30 10.95 23.37
N PRO A 98 43.71 12.19 23.04
CA PRO A 98 42.82 13.33 22.87
C PRO A 98 41.73 13.08 21.82
N LYS A 99 42.08 12.49 20.67
CA LYS A 99 41.10 12.17 19.61
C LYS A 99 40.09 11.10 20.06
N LEU A 100 40.53 10.09 20.83
CA LEU A 100 39.62 9.12 21.45
C LEU A 100 38.74 9.77 22.54
N VAL A 101 39.30 10.71 23.30
CA VAL A 101 38.60 11.51 24.32
C VAL A 101 37.55 12.43 23.67
N GLU A 102 37.75 12.92 22.45
CA GLU A 102 36.72 13.68 21.71
C GLU A 102 35.60 12.79 21.14
N VAL A 103 35.94 11.58 20.69
CA VAL A 103 34.95 10.67 20.07
C VAL A 103 34.06 10.02 21.14
N ARG A 104 34.59 9.76 22.34
CA ARG A 104 33.83 9.15 23.46
C ARG A 104 32.55 9.94 23.83
N PRO A 105 32.60 11.25 24.13
CA PRO A 105 31.43 12.06 24.44
C PRO A 105 30.41 12.05 23.31
N MET A 106 30.85 12.08 22.05
CA MET A 106 29.94 12.00 20.90
C MET A 106 29.20 10.65 20.85
N LEU A 107 29.89 9.54 21.12
CA LEU A 107 29.26 8.21 21.19
C LEU A 107 28.31 8.07 22.38
N VAL A 108 28.67 8.65 23.54
CA VAL A 108 27.80 8.71 24.73
C VAL A 108 26.54 9.52 24.43
N ASN A 109 26.65 10.64 23.73
CA ASN A 109 25.50 11.47 23.34
C ASN A 109 24.59 10.81 22.29
N LEU A 110 25.10 9.82 21.53
CA LEU A 110 24.29 9.04 20.59
C LEU A 110 23.64 7.81 21.23
N ARG A 111 24.17 7.31 22.35
CA ARG A 111 23.64 6.12 23.06
C ARG A 111 22.15 6.24 23.40
N PRO A 112 21.67 7.34 24.01
CA PRO A 112 20.24 7.51 24.32
C PRO A 112 19.36 7.44 23.07
N MET A 113 19.82 7.99 21.94
CA MET A 113 19.08 7.90 20.67
C MET A 113 18.99 6.45 20.16
N PHE A 114 20.06 5.67 20.27
CA PHE A 114 20.03 4.26 19.90
C PHE A 114 19.17 3.40 20.83
N VAL A 115 19.14 3.72 22.13
CA VAL A 115 18.26 3.05 23.11
C VAL A 115 16.78 3.29 22.78
N ILE A 116 16.41 4.49 22.32
CA ILE A 116 15.04 4.81 21.92
C ILE A 116 14.68 4.23 20.55
N LEU A 117 15.59 4.34 19.57
CA LEU A 117 15.33 3.92 18.20
C LEU A 117 15.42 2.40 17.99
N GLY A 118 16.29 1.70 18.73
CA GLY A 118 16.53 0.27 18.57
C GLY A 118 15.26 -0.58 18.71
N PRO A 119 14.54 -0.50 19.84
CA PRO A 119 13.28 -1.23 20.04
C PRO A 119 12.20 -0.83 19.03
N MET A 120 12.14 0.45 18.66
CA MET A 120 11.19 0.96 17.68
C MET A 120 11.45 0.38 16.29
N LEU A 121 12.71 0.23 15.89
CA LEU A 121 13.09 -0.40 14.62
C LEU A 121 12.85 -1.92 14.64
N LEU A 122 13.13 -2.60 15.76
CA LEU A 122 12.88 -4.04 15.91
C LEU A 122 11.40 -4.40 15.81
N THR A 123 10.53 -3.56 16.37
CA THR A 123 9.07 -3.77 16.30
C THR A 123 8.46 -3.37 14.95
N LEU A 124 9.05 -2.38 14.26
CA LEU A 124 8.55 -1.84 13.01
C LEU A 124 8.99 -2.64 11.78
N ARG A 125 10.21 -3.20 11.78
CA ARG A 125 10.73 -4.04 10.69
C ARG A 125 9.80 -5.20 10.31
N PRO A 126 9.37 -6.09 11.23
CA PRO A 126 8.49 -7.20 10.87
C PRO A 126 7.14 -6.71 10.34
N LYS A 127 6.57 -5.65 10.93
CA LYS A 127 5.30 -5.04 10.47
C LYS A 127 5.39 -4.46 9.05
N LEU A 128 6.52 -3.82 8.71
CA LEU A 128 6.74 -3.33 7.35
C LEU A 128 6.90 -4.47 6.35
N VAL A 129 7.54 -5.59 6.75
CA VAL A 129 7.69 -6.77 5.90
C VAL A 129 6.35 -7.45 5.64
N THR A 130 5.52 -7.64 6.68
CA THR A 130 4.16 -8.20 6.53
C THR A 130 3.29 -7.31 5.65
N LEU A 131 3.29 -6.00 5.90
CA LEU A 131 2.58 -5.03 5.09
C LEU A 131 3.03 -5.05 3.62
N ARG A 132 4.35 -5.09 3.37
CA ARG A 132 4.90 -5.17 2.02
C ARG A 132 4.44 -6.44 1.30
N ARG A 133 4.43 -7.58 1.99
CA ARG A 133 3.92 -8.86 1.44
C ARG A 133 2.43 -8.76 1.09
N MET A 134 1.61 -8.21 1.98
CA MET A 134 0.17 -8.01 1.72
C MET A 134 -0.06 -7.09 0.51
N LEU A 135 0.68 -5.98 0.42
CA LEU A 135 0.59 -5.05 -0.71
C LEU A 135 1.05 -5.68 -2.03
N LEU A 136 2.08 -6.54 -2.02
CA LEU A 136 2.53 -7.28 -3.19
C LEU A 136 1.45 -8.25 -3.72
N ILE A 137 0.70 -8.89 -2.83
CA ILE A 137 -0.41 -9.78 -3.21
C ILE A 137 -1.60 -8.97 -3.72
N LEU A 138 -1.91 -7.85 -3.05
CA LEU A 138 -3.07 -7.01 -3.36
C LEU A 138 -2.93 -6.26 -4.69
N ARG A 139 -1.72 -5.75 -4.98
CA ARG A 139 -1.43 -4.91 -6.16
C ARG A 139 -1.89 -5.55 -7.49
N PRO A 140 -1.49 -6.78 -7.86
CA PRO A 140 -1.93 -7.39 -9.12
C PRO A 140 -3.44 -7.62 -9.14
N ILE A 141 -4.06 -7.97 -8.01
CA ILE A 141 -5.51 -8.18 -7.95
C ILE A 141 -6.26 -6.88 -8.26
N LEU A 142 -5.83 -5.76 -7.67
CA LEU A 142 -6.39 -4.44 -7.96
C LEU A 142 -6.14 -3.99 -9.41
N LEU A 143 -4.96 -4.26 -9.95
CA LEU A 143 -4.59 -3.93 -11.34
C LEU A 143 -5.48 -4.69 -12.34
N THR A 144 -5.82 -5.95 -12.05
CA THR A 144 -6.75 -6.75 -12.88
C THR A 144 -8.22 -6.41 -12.66
N LEU A 145 -8.59 -5.76 -11.54
CA LEU A 145 -9.95 -5.33 -11.23
C LEU A 145 -10.30 -4.00 -11.91
N ARG A 146 -9.37 -3.04 -11.94
CA ARG A 146 -9.58 -1.72 -12.55
C ARG A 146 -10.17 -1.77 -13.97
N PRO A 147 -9.57 -2.47 -14.96
CA PRO A 147 -10.12 -2.51 -16.31
C PRO A 147 -11.50 -3.16 -16.34
N LYS A 148 -11.74 -4.21 -15.53
CA LYS A 148 -13.06 -4.87 -15.44
C LYS A 148 -14.15 -3.94 -14.91
N LEU A 149 -13.82 -3.11 -13.93
CA LEU A 149 -14.74 -2.11 -13.39
C LEU A 149 -15.02 -1.01 -14.42
N VAL A 150 -14.02 -0.57 -15.17
CA VAL A 150 -14.19 0.40 -16.26
C VAL A 150 -15.08 -0.18 -17.37
N THR A 151 -14.85 -1.41 -17.81
CA THR A 151 -15.69 -2.06 -18.83
C THR A 151 -17.12 -2.25 -18.35
N LEU A 152 -17.31 -2.64 -17.08
CA LEU A 152 -18.62 -2.80 -16.48
C LEU A 152 -19.36 -1.46 -16.42
N ARG A 153 -18.69 -0.40 -15.97
CA ARG A 153 -19.25 0.97 -15.92
C ARG A 153 -19.68 1.44 -17.30
N ARG A 154 -18.86 1.20 -18.34
CA ARG A 154 -19.21 1.52 -19.73
C ARG A 154 -20.48 0.78 -20.18
N MET A 155 -20.59 -0.53 -19.93
CA MET A 155 -21.80 -1.28 -20.28
C MET A 155 -23.04 -0.79 -19.53
N LEU A 156 -22.91 -0.46 -18.24
CA LEU A 156 -24.02 0.09 -17.46
C LEU A 156 -24.47 1.46 -17.99
N LEU A 157 -23.54 2.31 -18.44
CA LEU A 157 -23.88 3.58 -19.10
C LEU A 157 -24.65 3.38 -20.41
N ILE A 158 -24.34 2.34 -21.19
CA ILE A 158 -25.09 2.02 -22.43
C ILE A 158 -26.48 1.45 -22.09
N LEU A 159 -26.60 0.68 -21.00
CA LEU A 159 -27.87 0.07 -20.58
C LEU A 159 -28.86 1.09 -19.99
N ARG A 160 -28.35 2.12 -19.30
CA ARG A 160 -29.17 3.09 -18.55
C ARG A 160 -30.21 3.81 -19.43
N PRO A 161 -29.89 4.37 -20.61
CA PRO A 161 -30.90 4.97 -21.50
C PRO A 161 -31.95 3.98 -22.00
N ILE A 162 -31.54 2.73 -22.28
CA ILE A 162 -32.45 1.68 -22.76
C ILE A 162 -33.48 1.33 -21.66
N LEU A 163 -33.03 1.25 -20.40
CA LEU A 163 -33.91 1.00 -19.26
C LEU A 163 -34.86 2.18 -18.99
N VAL A 164 -34.37 3.42 -19.04
CA VAL A 164 -35.19 4.63 -18.84
C VAL A 164 -36.27 4.76 -19.92
N THR A 165 -35.96 4.42 -21.17
CA THR A 165 -36.91 4.51 -22.29
C THR A 165 -37.93 3.36 -22.34
N LEU A 166 -37.60 2.22 -21.76
CA LEU A 166 -38.46 1.03 -21.73
C LEU A 166 -39.30 0.94 -20.45
N GLY A 167 -38.80 1.40 -19.30
CA GLY A 167 -39.47 1.31 -18.00
C GLY A 167 -40.93 1.81 -18.00
N PRO A 168 -41.19 3.06 -18.43
CA PRO A 168 -42.56 3.59 -18.50
C PRO A 168 -43.49 2.79 -19.43
N LYS A 169 -42.94 2.22 -20.51
CA LYS A 169 -43.71 1.41 -21.47
C LYS A 169 -44.11 0.06 -20.89
N TYR A 170 -43.29 -0.55 -20.04
CA TYR A 170 -43.64 -1.78 -19.32
C TYR A 170 -44.68 -1.54 -18.24
N VAL A 171 -44.55 -0.45 -17.48
CA VAL A 171 -45.53 -0.07 -16.45
C VAL A 171 -46.91 0.16 -17.08
N MET A 172 -46.95 0.77 -18.26
CA MET A 172 -48.19 1.06 -18.99
C MET A 172 -48.79 -0.19 -19.69
N LEU A 173 -47.95 -1.11 -20.21
CA LEU A 173 -48.41 -2.33 -20.88
C LEU A 173 -48.70 -3.50 -19.93
N GLY A 174 -48.15 -3.49 -18.72
CA GLY A 174 -48.31 -4.56 -17.73
C GLY A 174 -49.77 -4.85 -17.36
N PRO A 175 -50.60 -3.84 -17.03
CA PRO A 175 -52.02 -4.03 -16.76
C PRO A 175 -52.79 -4.58 -17.97
N ILE A 176 -52.47 -4.08 -19.18
CA ILE A 176 -53.13 -4.48 -20.43
C ILE A 176 -52.80 -5.94 -20.78
N LEU A 177 -51.55 -6.38 -20.60
CA LEU A 177 -51.19 -7.77 -20.84
C LEU A 177 -51.79 -8.73 -19.80
N LEU A 178 -52.00 -8.27 -18.57
CA LEU A 178 -52.65 -9.04 -17.51
C LEU A 178 -54.15 -9.22 -17.75
N THR A 179 -54.83 -8.20 -18.27
CA THR A 179 -56.27 -8.29 -18.61
C THR A 179 -56.54 -9.16 -19.84
N TYR A 180 -55.62 -9.22 -20.81
CA TYR A 180 -55.75 -10.08 -22.00
C TYR A 180 -55.16 -11.49 -21.83
N ARG A 181 -54.47 -11.77 -20.72
CA ARG A 181 -53.88 -13.09 -20.42
C ARG A 181 -54.88 -14.26 -20.41
N PRO A 182 -56.13 -14.12 -19.92
CA PRO A 182 -57.12 -15.20 -19.97
C PRO A 182 -57.82 -15.34 -21.33
N MET A 183 -57.60 -14.45 -22.30
CA MET A 183 -58.18 -14.55 -23.66
C MET A 183 -57.23 -15.19 -24.69
N LEU A 184 -55.97 -15.47 -24.32
CA LEU A 184 -54.92 -16.00 -25.20
C LEU A 184 -54.48 -17.44 -24.83
N LEU A 185 -55.15 -18.06 -23.86
CA LEU A 185 -55.11 -19.49 -23.54
C LEU A 185 -56.36 -20.14 -24.13
#